data_AF-A0A371I438-F1
#
_entry.id   AF-A0A371I438-F1
#
_cell.length_a   1.000
_cell.length_b   1.000
_cell.length_c   1.000
_cell.angle_alpha   90.00
_cell.angle_beta   90.00
_cell.angle_gamma   90.00
#
_symmetry.space_group_name_H-M   'P 1'
#
loop_
_entity.id
_entity.type
_entity.pdbx_description
1 polymer ?
#
loop_
_entity_poly.entity_id
_entity_poly.type
_entity_poly.pdbx_seq_one_letter_code
_entity_poly.pdbx_strand_id
1 'polypeptide(L)'
;MSILIWMESRKQNLLRNCMPKFESNEQYSKQANKGRVNTFELGDCVWVHRQKEKFPTRRKYKLQPRGDGTFQVLERINDNAYKLDLSTAYGEEFDSRMNPFEEGGNNRNPIDKDKDNLHDTRGPMTRSKTKMMKQSMSGLSSGIKENLEQSELEVAPK
;
A
#
# COMPACT_ATOMS: atom_id res chain seq x y z
N MET A 1 34.26 -40.45 6.24
CA MET A 1 33.79 -40.13 7.61
C MET A 1 33.43 -38.65 7.81
N SER A 2 34.19 -37.68 7.31
CA SER A 2 34.06 -36.26 7.70
C SER A 2 32.78 -35.53 7.26
N ILE A 3 32.22 -35.86 6.10
CA ILE A 3 30.99 -35.21 5.59
C ILE A 3 29.76 -35.58 6.42
N LEU A 4 29.66 -36.83 6.85
CA LEU A 4 28.56 -37.30 7.70
C LEU A 4 28.59 -36.58 9.06
N ILE A 5 29.78 -36.45 9.64
CA ILE A 5 29.99 -35.74 10.91
C ILE A 5 29.59 -34.26 10.79
N TRP A 6 29.88 -33.63 9.65
CA TRP A 6 29.49 -32.24 9.39
C TRP A 6 27.98 -32.08 9.20
N MET A 7 27.32 -32.98 8.48
CA MET A 7 25.86 -32.95 8.32
C MET A 7 25.13 -33.19 9.65
N GLU A 8 25.60 -34.15 10.44
CA GLU A 8 25.04 -34.42 11.77
C GLU A 8 25.25 -33.20 12.69
N SER A 9 26.43 -32.58 12.66
CA SER A 9 26.71 -31.36 13.43
C SER A 9 25.83 -30.18 12.99
N ARG A 10 25.58 -30.03 11.69
CA ARG A 10 24.70 -28.99 11.15
C ARG A 10 23.25 -29.22 11.54
N LYS A 11 22.76 -30.47 11.49
CA LYS A 11 21.42 -30.86 11.96
C LYS A 11 21.24 -30.58 13.45
N GLN A 12 22.23 -30.97 14.27
CA GLN A 12 22.20 -30.72 15.72
C GLN A 12 22.27 -29.22 16.05
N ASN A 13 23.04 -28.44 15.29
CA ASN A 13 23.08 -26.99 15.42
C ASN A 13 21.73 -26.34 15.02
N LEU A 14 21.11 -26.82 13.94
CA LEU A 14 19.77 -26.37 13.54
C LEU A 14 18.73 -26.67 14.63
N LEU A 15 18.74 -27.89 15.18
CA LEU A 15 17.83 -28.29 16.25
C LEU A 15 18.00 -27.39 17.48
N ARG A 16 19.24 -27.17 17.96
CA ARG A 16 19.50 -26.28 19.11
C ARG A 16 19.08 -24.83 18.88
N ASN A 17 19.25 -24.31 17.67
CA ASN A 17 18.95 -22.90 17.38
C ASN A 17 17.49 -22.64 17.02
N CYS A 18 16.76 -23.66 16.53
CA CYS A 18 15.37 -23.54 16.11
C CYS A 18 14.38 -23.93 17.21
N MET A 19 14.71 -24.87 18.11
CA MET A 19 13.81 -25.26 19.20
C MET A 19 13.36 -24.09 20.08
N PRO A 20 14.26 -23.19 20.55
CA PRO A 20 13.88 -22.07 21.42
C PRO A 20 12.97 -21.06 20.71
N LYS A 21 13.08 -20.95 19.38
CA LYS A 21 12.20 -20.10 18.56
C LYS A 21 10.78 -20.67 18.49
N PHE A 22 10.62 -21.99 18.55
CA PHE A 22 9.30 -22.62 18.52
C PHE A 22 8.55 -22.40 19.85
N GLU A 23 9.24 -22.60 20.97
CA GLU A 23 8.69 -22.41 22.33
C GLU A 23 8.28 -20.95 22.58
N SER A 24 9.12 -19.99 22.18
CA SER A 24 8.80 -18.56 22.28
C SER A 24 7.60 -18.16 21.43
N ASN A 25 7.42 -18.77 20.24
CA ASN A 25 6.27 -18.50 19.37
C ASN A 25 4.96 -19.01 19.99
N GLU A 26 5.00 -20.14 20.71
CA GLU A 26 3.85 -20.70 21.43
C GLU A 26 3.46 -19.82 22.64
N GLN A 27 4.44 -19.34 23.40
CA GLN A 27 4.15 -18.39 24.49
C GLN A 27 3.58 -17.08 23.96
N TYR A 28 4.14 -16.57 22.86
CA TYR A 28 3.63 -15.38 22.19
C TYR A 28 2.18 -15.57 21.73
N SER A 29 1.86 -16.71 21.09
CA SER A 29 0.50 -16.99 20.64
C SER A 29 -0.49 -17.11 21.82
N LYS A 30 -0.12 -17.79 22.91
CA LYS A 30 -0.94 -17.88 24.13
C LYS A 30 -1.21 -16.51 24.75
N GLN A 31 -0.21 -15.63 24.78
CA GLN A 31 -0.37 -14.28 25.34
C GLN A 31 -1.19 -13.37 24.41
N ALA A 32 -0.93 -13.39 23.10
CA ALA A 32 -1.65 -12.57 22.11
C ALA A 32 -3.11 -13.00 21.92
N ASN A 33 -3.38 -14.31 22.06
CA ASN A 33 -4.71 -14.89 21.98
C ASN A 33 -5.41 -14.98 23.35
N LYS A 34 -4.82 -14.43 24.42
CA LYS A 34 -5.42 -14.45 25.75
C LYS A 34 -6.78 -13.75 25.72
N GLY A 35 -7.84 -14.49 26.05
CA GLY A 35 -9.22 -14.00 26.02
C GLY A 35 -9.86 -13.94 24.63
N ARG A 36 -9.18 -14.42 23.58
CA ARG A 36 -9.73 -14.59 22.23
C ARG A 36 -9.98 -16.08 21.99
N VAL A 37 -11.23 -16.49 22.13
CA VAL A 37 -11.68 -17.83 21.73
C VAL A 37 -12.68 -17.61 20.60
N ASN A 38 -12.17 -17.59 19.38
CA ASN A 38 -13.01 -17.48 18.18
C ASN A 38 -13.12 -18.87 17.56
N THR A 39 -13.65 -19.81 18.33
CA THR A 39 -13.93 -21.15 17.84
C THR A 39 -15.29 -21.11 17.16
N PHE A 40 -15.29 -21.27 15.85
CA PHE A 40 -16.52 -21.37 15.08
C PHE A 40 -16.94 -22.84 14.96
N GLU A 41 -18.23 -23.07 15.09
CA GLU A 41 -18.86 -24.38 14.90
C GLU A 41 -19.42 -24.51 13.48
N LEU A 42 -19.75 -25.74 13.09
CA LEU A 42 -20.38 -26.01 11.81
C LEU A 42 -21.72 -25.29 11.73
N GLY A 43 -21.94 -24.58 10.63
CA GLY A 43 -23.15 -23.79 10.41
C GLY A 43 -23.06 -22.34 10.86
N ASP A 44 -22.01 -21.94 11.59
CA ASP A 44 -21.80 -20.54 11.96
C ASP A 44 -21.56 -19.67 10.72
N CYS A 45 -22.12 -18.46 10.77
CA CYS A 45 -21.95 -17.44 9.74
C CYS A 45 -20.79 -16.51 10.10
N VAL A 46 -19.70 -16.57 9.34
CA VAL A 46 -18.50 -15.76 9.56
C VAL A 46 -18.30 -14.72 8.46
N TRP A 47 -17.82 -13.54 8.85
CA TRP A 47 -17.45 -12.50 7.90
C TRP A 47 -16.02 -12.71 7.42
N VAL A 48 -15.83 -12.93 6.12
CA VAL A 48 -14.50 -13.07 5.52
C VAL A 48 -13.98 -11.71 5.10
N HIS A 49 -12.82 -11.33 5.65
CA HIS A 49 -12.11 -10.13 5.22
C HIS A 49 -11.07 -10.46 4.15
N ARG A 50 -11.26 -9.93 2.93
CA ARG A 50 -10.29 -10.08 1.83
C ARG A 50 -9.34 -8.90 1.72
N GLN A 51 -8.06 -9.20 1.51
CA GLN A 51 -7.02 -8.20 1.26
C GLN A 51 -7.09 -7.70 -0.19
N LYS A 52 -7.08 -6.38 -0.37
CA LYS A 52 -7.18 -5.75 -1.69
C LYS A 52 -6.04 -6.16 -2.63
N GLU A 53 -4.81 -6.21 -2.12
CA GLU A 53 -3.61 -6.49 -2.92
C GLU A 53 -3.64 -7.85 -3.61
N LYS A 54 -4.28 -8.84 -2.99
CA LYS A 54 -4.42 -10.19 -3.55
C LYS A 54 -5.66 -10.35 -4.43
N PHE A 55 -6.66 -9.49 -4.26
CA PHE A 55 -7.94 -9.55 -4.97
C PHE A 55 -8.31 -8.18 -5.57
N PRO A 56 -7.51 -7.65 -6.52
CA PRO A 56 -7.75 -6.33 -7.10
C PRO A 56 -9.06 -6.26 -7.90
N THR A 57 -9.45 -7.35 -8.56
CA THR A 57 -10.69 -7.45 -9.36
C THR A 57 -11.94 -7.17 -8.53
N ARG A 58 -11.93 -7.62 -7.27
CA ARG A 58 -13.07 -7.52 -6.35
C ARG A 58 -13.15 -6.16 -5.67
N ARG A 59 -12.02 -5.46 -5.55
CA ARG A 59 -11.95 -4.16 -4.86
C ARG A 59 -11.29 -3.08 -5.70
N LYS A 60 -12.14 -2.31 -6.37
CA LYS A 60 -11.75 -1.20 -7.24
C LYS A 60 -11.38 0.05 -6.44
N TYR A 61 -12.11 0.39 -5.37
CA TYR A 61 -11.90 1.63 -4.58
C TYR A 61 -11.73 1.39 -3.07
N LYS A 62 -11.04 2.32 -2.40
CA LYS A 62 -10.71 2.20 -0.96
C LYS A 62 -11.94 2.27 -0.03
N LEU A 63 -13.02 2.92 -0.48
CA LEU A 63 -14.26 3.08 0.28
C LEU A 63 -15.20 1.88 0.18
N GLN A 64 -14.89 0.84 -0.62
CA GLN A 64 -15.72 -0.36 -0.66
C GLN A 64 -15.73 -1.06 0.69
N PRO A 65 -16.87 -1.66 1.08
CA PRO A 65 -16.93 -2.49 2.28
C PRO A 65 -15.88 -3.61 2.24
N ARG A 66 -15.40 -3.98 3.43
CA ARG A 66 -14.34 -4.97 3.67
C ARG A 66 -14.82 -6.41 3.65
N GLY A 67 -16.09 -6.58 4.01
CA GLY A 67 -16.79 -7.83 4.01
C GLY A 67 -17.58 -7.96 2.71
N ASP A 68 -17.44 -9.13 2.13
CA ASP A 68 -18.03 -9.55 0.87
C ASP A 68 -19.42 -10.19 1.12
N GLY A 69 -19.64 -10.66 2.36
CA GLY A 69 -20.86 -11.28 2.88
C GLY A 69 -20.55 -12.14 4.11
N THR A 70 -21.58 -12.74 4.71
CA THR A 70 -21.43 -13.82 5.69
C THR A 70 -21.34 -15.16 4.97
N PHE A 71 -20.37 -15.98 5.35
CA PHE A 71 -20.15 -17.32 4.79
C PHE A 71 -20.39 -18.36 5.87
N GLN A 72 -20.99 -19.49 5.48
CA GLN A 72 -21.22 -20.58 6.40
C GLN A 72 -19.97 -21.45 6.53
N VAL A 73 -19.63 -21.82 7.76
CA VAL A 73 -18.61 -22.82 8.06
C VAL A 73 -19.15 -24.21 7.73
N LEU A 74 -18.57 -24.85 6.71
CA LEU A 74 -18.93 -26.20 6.26
C LEU A 74 -18.21 -27.29 7.05
N GLU A 75 -16.94 -27.05 7.38
CA GLU A 75 -16.08 -28.03 8.04
C GLU A 75 -14.99 -27.31 8.84
N ARG A 76 -14.63 -27.86 10.01
CA ARG A 76 -13.51 -27.39 10.82
C ARG A 76 -12.32 -28.33 10.63
N ILE A 77 -11.24 -27.81 10.05
CA ILE A 77 -10.00 -28.56 9.79
C ILE A 77 -9.06 -28.43 11.00
N ASN A 78 -9.01 -27.25 11.62
CA ASN A 78 -8.25 -26.94 12.83
C ASN A 78 -8.92 -25.76 13.56
N ASP A 79 -8.50 -25.44 14.78
CA ASP A 79 -8.94 -24.28 15.58
C ASP A 79 -8.85 -22.94 14.82
N ASN A 80 -7.93 -22.83 13.86
CA ASN A 80 -7.74 -21.62 13.04
C ASN A 80 -8.09 -21.81 11.55
N ALA A 81 -8.47 -23.02 11.14
CA ALA A 81 -8.61 -23.36 9.73
C ALA A 81 -9.98 -23.98 9.47
N TYR A 82 -10.75 -23.31 8.61
CA TYR A 82 -12.14 -23.62 8.33
C TYR A 82 -12.38 -23.71 6.84
N LYS A 83 -13.22 -24.65 6.44
CA LYS A 83 -13.75 -24.76 5.08
C LYS A 83 -15.04 -23.94 5.02
N LEU A 84 -15.10 -23.01 4.08
CA LEU A 84 -16.25 -22.12 3.87
C LEU A 84 -16.89 -22.44 2.52
N ASP A 85 -18.21 -22.33 2.45
CA ASP A 85 -18.91 -22.34 1.17
C ASP A 85 -18.77 -20.98 0.49
N LEU A 86 -17.83 -20.87 -0.44
CA LEU A 86 -17.62 -19.66 -1.25
C LEU A 86 -18.29 -19.77 -2.64
N SER A 87 -18.77 -20.97 -2.99
CA SER A 87 -19.31 -21.32 -4.30
C SER A 87 -20.58 -20.53 -4.62
N THR A 88 -21.47 -20.41 -3.64
CA THR A 88 -22.77 -19.74 -3.76
C THR A 88 -22.62 -18.26 -4.09
N ALA A 89 -21.56 -17.61 -3.60
CA ALA A 89 -21.40 -16.18 -3.74
C ALA A 89 -20.62 -15.77 -5.00
N TYR A 90 -19.76 -16.65 -5.54
CA TYR A 90 -18.67 -16.20 -6.42
C TYR A 90 -18.37 -16.97 -7.70
N GLY A 91 -18.97 -18.14 -7.94
CA GLY A 91 -18.72 -18.89 -9.19
C GLY A 91 -17.24 -19.23 -9.43
N GLU A 92 -16.92 -19.84 -10.58
CA GLU A 92 -15.57 -20.29 -10.98
C GLU A 92 -14.48 -19.18 -11.04
N GLU A 93 -14.81 -17.93 -10.72
CA GLU A 93 -13.88 -16.79 -10.63
C GLU A 93 -13.06 -16.78 -9.31
N PHE A 94 -12.61 -17.96 -8.88
CA PHE A 94 -11.77 -18.15 -7.70
C PHE A 94 -10.32 -18.51 -8.06
N ASP A 95 -9.88 -18.26 -9.29
CA ASP A 95 -8.47 -18.47 -9.62
C ASP A 95 -7.61 -17.37 -8.97
N SER A 96 -7.19 -17.63 -7.74
CA SER A 96 -6.37 -16.76 -6.89
C SER A 96 -4.93 -16.60 -7.44
N ARG A 97 -4.67 -17.07 -8.66
CA ARG A 97 -3.35 -17.17 -9.29
C ARG A 97 -3.08 -16.10 -10.35
N MET A 98 -4.01 -15.17 -10.59
CA MET A 98 -3.73 -14.03 -11.47
C MET A 98 -2.74 -13.07 -10.78
N ASN A 99 -1.46 -13.19 -11.11
CA ASN A 99 -0.46 -12.15 -10.89
C ASN A 99 -0.69 -11.05 -11.94
N PRO A 100 -1.20 -9.85 -11.60
CA PRO A 100 -1.20 -8.73 -12.52
C PRO A 100 0.07 -7.93 -12.25
N PHE A 101 1.24 -8.50 -12.56
CA PHE A 101 2.36 -7.63 -12.85
C PHE A 101 2.11 -7.14 -14.28
N GLU A 102 1.49 -5.96 -14.39
CA GLU A 102 1.52 -5.20 -15.64
C GLU A 102 2.90 -4.55 -15.70
N GLU A 103 3.79 -5.15 -16.48
CA GLU A 103 5.01 -4.49 -16.93
C GLU A 103 4.63 -3.41 -17.96
N GLY A 104 4.56 -2.16 -17.51
CA GLY A 104 4.65 -0.98 -18.36
C GLY A 104 3.39 -0.60 -19.16
N GLY A 105 2.89 0.62 -18.93
CA GLY A 105 1.81 1.19 -19.75
C GLY A 105 1.53 2.67 -19.49
N ASN A 106 2.56 3.52 -19.48
CA ASN A 106 2.37 4.97 -19.42
C ASN A 106 1.94 5.48 -20.81
N ASN A 107 0.63 5.62 -21.06
CA ASN A 107 0.11 6.40 -22.19
C ASN A 107 0.40 7.90 -21.97
N ARG A 108 1.61 8.35 -22.30
CA ARG A 108 1.91 9.78 -22.51
C ARG A 108 1.92 10.05 -24.00
N ASN A 109 0.86 10.68 -24.47
CA ASN A 109 0.81 11.28 -25.80
C ASN A 109 1.89 12.39 -25.89
N PRO A 110 2.73 12.47 -26.94
CA PRO A 110 3.66 13.57 -27.12
C PRO A 110 2.91 14.73 -27.77
N ILE A 111 2.28 15.58 -26.97
CA ILE A 111 1.73 16.84 -27.46
C ILE A 111 2.49 17.98 -26.80
N ASP A 112 3.27 18.59 -27.67
CA ASP A 112 3.75 19.96 -27.73
C ASP A 112 4.70 20.50 -26.65
N LYS A 113 5.81 21.02 -27.16
CA LYS A 113 6.95 21.58 -26.45
C LYS A 113 6.98 23.08 -26.67
N ASP A 114 5.95 23.78 -26.21
CA ASP A 114 6.00 25.23 -26.15
C ASP A 114 5.95 25.72 -24.69
N LYS A 115 7.15 26.04 -24.23
CA LYS A 115 7.51 27.18 -23.38
C LYS A 115 6.44 27.61 -22.36
N ASP A 116 6.57 27.14 -21.12
CA ASP A 116 6.29 27.95 -19.94
C ASP A 116 7.13 27.47 -18.76
N ASN A 117 7.93 28.36 -18.16
CA ASN A 117 8.79 28.08 -16.99
C ASN A 117 7.98 27.94 -15.67
N LEU A 118 6.76 27.42 -15.73
CA LEU A 118 5.87 27.22 -14.56
C LEU A 118 5.54 25.74 -14.33
N HIS A 119 6.37 24.82 -14.83
CA HIS A 119 6.25 23.42 -14.47
C HIS A 119 6.96 23.19 -13.13
N ASP A 120 6.24 23.32 -12.00
CA ASP A 120 6.23 22.30 -10.93
C ASP A 120 5.38 22.65 -9.68
N THR A 121 4.20 23.27 -9.82
CA THR A 121 3.30 23.55 -8.68
C THR A 121 2.43 22.35 -8.27
N ARG A 122 2.41 21.27 -9.07
CA ARG A 122 1.54 20.09 -8.84
C ARG A 122 2.24 19.04 -7.98
N GLY A 123 2.55 19.40 -6.74
CA GLY A 123 3.11 18.49 -5.73
C GLY A 123 3.09 19.12 -4.34
N PRO A 124 3.37 18.33 -3.28
CA PRO A 124 3.40 18.83 -1.91
C PRO A 124 4.36 20.04 -1.81
N MET A 125 3.89 21.11 -1.18
CA MET A 125 4.64 22.36 -1.09
C MET A 125 5.85 22.17 -0.18
N THR A 126 7.04 22.06 -0.76
CA THR A 126 8.30 21.93 -0.01
C THR A 126 8.93 23.31 0.24
N ARG A 127 9.75 23.41 1.28
CA ARG A 127 10.43 24.66 1.69
C ARG A 127 11.25 25.30 0.56
N SER A 128 11.91 24.49 -0.28
CA SER A 128 12.66 24.96 -1.44
C SER A 128 11.75 25.58 -2.50
N LYS A 129 10.61 24.93 -2.80
CA LYS A 129 9.61 25.45 -3.75
C LYS A 129 8.98 26.76 -3.29
N THR A 130 8.59 26.85 -2.01
CA THR A 130 8.06 28.10 -1.44
C THR A 130 9.08 29.24 -1.51
N LYS A 131 10.37 28.95 -1.30
CA LYS A 131 11.43 29.96 -1.41
C LYS A 131 11.57 30.47 -2.85
N MET A 132 11.51 29.59 -3.85
CA MET A 132 11.56 29.99 -5.26
C MET A 132 10.34 30.81 -5.68
N MET A 133 9.13 30.41 -5.25
CA MET A 133 7.91 31.19 -5.52
C MET A 133 7.96 32.58 -4.87
N LYS A 134 8.49 32.69 -3.65
CA LYS A 134 8.66 33.99 -3.00
C LYS A 134 9.64 34.89 -3.75
N GLN A 135 10.76 34.34 -4.24
CA GLN A 135 11.76 35.08 -5.01
C GLN A 135 11.23 35.55 -6.36
N SER A 136 10.49 34.70 -7.07
CA SER A 136 9.90 35.07 -8.36
C SER A 136 8.80 36.13 -8.20
N MET A 137 7.95 36.01 -7.19
CA MET A 137 6.92 37.04 -6.93
C MET A 137 7.54 38.38 -6.49
N SER A 138 8.61 38.39 -5.69
CA SER A 138 9.28 39.63 -5.32
C SER A 138 9.92 40.33 -6.53
N GLY A 139 10.52 39.58 -7.45
CA GLY A 139 11.11 40.14 -8.68
C GLY A 139 10.06 40.78 -9.59
N LEU A 140 8.90 40.14 -9.74
CA LEU A 140 7.77 40.69 -10.50
C LEU A 140 7.21 41.97 -9.84
N SER A 141 7.13 42.01 -8.51
CA SER A 141 6.66 43.19 -7.79
C SER A 141 7.60 44.39 -7.88
N SER A 142 8.92 44.14 -7.95
CA SER A 142 9.91 45.18 -8.24
C SER A 142 9.67 45.72 -9.64
N GLY A 143 9.63 44.85 -10.66
CA GLY A 143 9.42 45.21 -12.06
C GLY A 143 8.20 46.12 -12.30
N ILE A 144 7.10 45.88 -11.59
CA ILE A 144 5.90 46.71 -11.71
C ILE A 144 6.09 48.10 -11.08
N LYS A 145 6.84 48.20 -9.97
CA LYS A 145 7.16 49.49 -9.32
C LYS A 145 8.07 50.37 -10.18
N GLU A 146 9.07 49.79 -10.83
CA GLU A 146 10.04 50.50 -11.70
C GLU A 146 9.36 51.04 -12.96
N ASN A 147 8.38 50.30 -13.52
CA ASN A 147 7.57 50.77 -14.64
C ASN A 147 6.61 51.90 -14.22
N LEU A 148 6.12 51.90 -12.97
CA LEU A 148 5.26 52.97 -12.45
C LEU A 148 6.07 54.27 -12.23
N GLU A 149 7.27 54.19 -11.64
CA GLU A 149 8.16 55.35 -11.45
C GLU A 149 8.63 55.97 -12.76
N GLN A 150 8.86 55.17 -13.81
CA GLN A 150 9.22 55.67 -15.14
C GLN A 150 8.08 56.42 -15.82
N SER A 151 6.83 56.05 -15.53
CA SER A 151 5.64 56.73 -16.08
C SER A 151 5.35 58.09 -15.43
N GLU A 152 5.86 58.34 -14.21
CA GLU A 152 5.68 59.62 -13.51
C GLU A 152 6.74 60.68 -13.92
N LEU A 153 7.90 60.28 -14.46
CA LEU A 153 8.97 61.20 -14.89
C LEU A 153 8.78 61.79 -16.30
N GLU A 154 7.83 61.27 -17.09
CA GLU A 154 7.48 61.76 -18.45
C GLU A 154 6.40 62.87 -18.45
N VAL A 155 5.95 63.33 -17.27
CA VAL A 155 4.91 64.38 -17.14
C VAL A 155 5.46 65.59 -16.38
N ALA A 156 6.29 66.41 -17.03
CA ALA A 156 6.59 67.77 -16.58
C ALA A 156 6.46 68.75 -17.77
N PRO A 157 5.76 69.89 -17.63
CA PRO A 157 5.44 70.77 -18.75
C PRO A 157 6.60 71.75 -19.06
N LYS A 158 6.65 72.18 -20.33
CA LYS A 158 7.52 73.24 -20.86
C LYS A 158 7.20 74.62 -20.26
#